data_AF-A0A2S9GMZ1-F1
#
_entry.id   AF-A0A2S9GMZ1-F1
#
_cell.length_a   1.000
_cell.length_b   1.000
_cell.length_c   1.000
_cell.angle_alpha   90.00
_cell.angle_beta   90.00
_cell.angle_gamma   90.00
#
_symmetry.space_group_name_H-M   'P 1'
#
loop_
_entity.id
_entity.type
_entity.pdbx_description
1 polymer ?
#
loop_
_entity_poly.entity_id
_entity_poly.type
_entity_poly.pdbx_seq_one_letter_code
_entity_poly.pdbx_strand_id
1 'polypeptide(L)' 'PAELDPAHAQIVSATLPLIGAHIDEITTEFYRRMFSAHPELLRNLFNRGNQAQGAQQRALAAAIATFATHLVDPALPHPA' A
#
# COMPACT_ATOMS: atom_id res chain seq x y z
N PRO A 1 -7.21 14.30 14.17
CA PRO A 1 -6.71 14.05 12.80
C PRO A 1 -7.31 15.08 11.85
N ALA A 2 -6.52 15.63 10.93
CA ALA A 2 -7.05 16.50 9.88
C ALA A 2 -7.75 15.63 8.83
N GLU A 3 -9.00 15.96 8.51
CA GLU A 3 -9.77 15.29 7.46
C GLU A 3 -9.16 15.63 6.09
N LEU A 4 -9.18 14.68 5.15
CA LEU A 4 -8.72 14.93 3.78
C LEU A 4 -9.59 16.03 3.14
N ASP A 5 -8.98 16.93 2.36
CA ASP A 5 -9.74 17.83 1.50
C ASP A 5 -10.68 17.00 0.60
N PRO A 6 -11.96 17.38 0.45
CA PRO A 6 -12.94 16.63 -0.34
C PRO A 6 -12.48 16.30 -1.77
N ALA A 7 -11.68 17.18 -2.39
CA ALA A 7 -11.13 16.93 -3.72
C ALA A 7 -10.14 15.76 -3.73
N HIS A 8 -9.30 15.63 -2.70
CA HIS A 8 -8.38 14.50 -2.57
C HIS A 8 -9.13 13.20 -2.26
N ALA A 9 -10.15 13.25 -1.41
CA ALA A 9 -10.98 12.09 -1.08
C ALA A 9 -11.69 11.52 -2.32
N GLN A 10 -12.17 12.38 -3.23
CA GLN A 10 -12.76 11.94 -4.50
C GLN A 10 -11.75 11.23 -5.41
N ILE A 11 -10.54 11.78 -5.56
CA ILE A 11 -9.50 11.17 -6.40
C ILE A 11 -9.11 9.80 -5.85
N VAL A 12 -8.91 9.70 -4.55
CA VAL A 12 -8.58 8.43 -3.89
C VAL A 12 -9.70 7.43 -4.12
N SER A 13 -10.95 7.79 -3.78
CA SER A 13 -12.12 6.91 -3.98
C SER A 13 -12.27 6.42 -5.43
N ALA A 14 -12.03 7.29 -6.42
CA ALA A 14 -12.16 6.95 -7.83
C ALA A 14 -11.05 6.01 -8.34
N THR A 15 -9.84 6.07 -7.76
CA THR A 15 -8.69 5.28 -8.21
C THR A 15 -8.53 3.96 -7.48
N LEU A 16 -9.08 3.85 -6.26
CA LEU A 16 -8.94 2.68 -5.40
C LEU A 16 -9.38 1.35 -6.05
N PRO A 17 -10.51 1.24 -6.78
CA PRO A 17 -10.88 -0.02 -7.42
C PRO A 17 -9.84 -0.51 -8.43
N LEU A 18 -9.27 0.41 -9.22
CA LEU A 18 -8.24 0.08 -10.21
C LEU A 18 -6.93 -0.34 -9.51
N ILE A 19 -6.53 0.38 -8.46
CA ILE A 19 -5.37 0.02 -7.65
C ILE A 19 -5.54 -1.36 -7.02
N GLY A 20 -6.72 -1.66 -6.47
CA GLY A 20 -7.05 -2.96 -5.90
C GLY A 20 -6.94 -4.11 -6.91
N ALA A 21 -7.41 -3.89 -8.13
CA ALA A 21 -7.32 -4.87 -9.22
C ALA A 21 -5.88 -5.18 -9.65
N HIS A 22 -4.94 -4.26 -9.45
CA HIS A 22 -3.53 -4.40 -9.87
C HIS A 22 -2.54 -4.39 -8.69
N ILE A 23 -3.01 -4.60 -7.46
CA ILE A 23 -2.21 -4.36 -6.26
C ILE A 23 -0.96 -5.25 -6.18
N ASP A 24 -1.05 -6.49 -6.66
CA ASP A 24 0.08 -7.43 -6.69
C ASP A 24 1.18 -6.97 -7.66
N GLU A 25 0.81 -6.45 -8.83
CA GLU A 25 1.75 -5.89 -9.81
C GLU A 25 2.40 -4.61 -9.26
N ILE A 26 1.59 -3.71 -8.70
CA ILE A 26 2.04 -2.46 -8.11
C ILE A 26 3.04 -2.71 -6.98
N THR A 27 2.70 -3.60 -6.03
CA THR A 27 3.58 -3.89 -4.89
C THR A 27 4.85 -4.61 -5.33
N THR A 28 4.78 -5.50 -6.31
CA THR A 28 5.98 -6.14 -6.89
C THR A 28 6.93 -5.10 -7.48
N GLU A 29 6.42 -4.19 -8.31
CA GLU A 29 7.20 -3.14 -8.95
C GLU A 29 7.75 -2.14 -7.93
N PHE A 30 6.97 -1.79 -6.91
CA PHE A 30 7.39 -0.93 -5.80
C PHE A 30 8.66 -1.48 -5.12
N TYR A 31 8.63 -2.74 -4.66
CA TYR A 31 9.77 -3.33 -3.98
C TYR A 31 10.98 -3.50 -4.91
N ARG A 32 10.76 -3.84 -6.18
CA ARG A 32 11.82 -3.91 -7.19
C ARG A 32 12.55 -2.57 -7.33
N ARG A 33 11.80 -1.48 -7.50
CA ARG A 33 12.37 -0.13 -7.61
C ARG A 33 13.04 0.33 -6.32
N MET A 34 12.38 0.13 -5.18
CA MET A 34 12.89 0.54 -3.88
C MET A 34 14.25 -0.09 -3.59
N PHE A 35 14.40 -1.40 -3.77
CA PHE A 35 15.69 -2.07 -3.51
C PHE A 35 16.75 -1.81 -4.58
N SER A 36 16.34 -1.51 -5.81
CA SER A 36 17.29 -1.07 -6.84
C SER A 36 17.86 0.31 -6.53
N ALA A 37 17.05 1.23 -6.01
CA ALA A 37 17.48 2.58 -5.64
C ALA A 37 18.18 2.61 -4.27
N HIS A 38 17.74 1.77 -3.34
CA HIS A 38 18.18 1.73 -1.95
C HIS A 38 18.59 0.30 -1.52
N PRO A 39 19.69 -0.25 -2.06
CA PRO A 39 20.14 -1.61 -1.73
C PRO A 39 20.54 -1.78 -0.26
N GLU A 40 20.83 -0.70 0.47
CA GLU A 40 21.09 -0.68 1.91
C GLU A 40 19.92 -1.20 2.75
N LEU A 41 18.69 -1.04 2.25
CA LEU A 41 17.47 -1.51 2.92
C LEU A 41 17.46 -3.04 3.08
N LEU A 42 18.05 -3.78 2.12
CA LEU A 42 18.17 -5.24 2.16
C LEU A 42 19.17 -5.77 3.20
N ARG A 43 19.98 -4.89 3.79
CA ARG A 43 21.00 -5.25 4.77
C ARG A 43 20.57 -4.91 6.19
N ASN A 44 19.92 -3.75 6.36
CA ASN A 44 19.80 -3.14 7.69
C ASN A 44 18.36 -2.99 8.21
N LEU A 45 17.34 -3.18 7.35
CA LEU A 45 15.95 -2.93 7.74
C LEU A 45 15.01 -4.06 7.31
N PHE A 46 15.21 -4.63 6.11
CA PHE A 46 14.37 -5.69 5.57
C PHE A 46 15.04 -7.06 5.73
N ASN A 47 14.39 -7.99 6.42
CA ASN A 47 14.88 -9.35 6.60
C ASN A 47 14.71 -10.15 5.29
N ARG A 48 15.83 -10.63 4.71
CA ARG A 48 15.85 -11.40 3.45
C ARG A 48 15.04 -12.71 3.50
N GLY A 49 14.90 -13.33 4.67
CA GLY A 49 14.08 -14.54 4.85
C GLY A 49 12.59 -14.29 4.65
N ASN A 50 12.09 -13.14 5.12
CA ASN A 50 10.68 -12.73 4.94
C ASN A 50 10.41 -12.19 3.52
N GLN A 51 11.45 -11.63 2.89
CA GLN A 51 11.42 -11.14 1.50
C GLN A 51 11.29 -12.29 0.48
N ALA A 52 12.06 -13.37 0.66
CA ALA A 52 12.04 -14.52 -0.24
C ALA A 52 10.68 -15.26 -0.26
N GLN A 53 9.83 -15.06 0.75
CA GLN A 53 8.51 -15.67 0.87
C GLN A 53 7.36 -14.77 0.38
N GLY A 54 7.64 -13.55 -0.08
CA GLY A 54 6.63 -12.62 -0.61
C GLY A 54 5.59 -12.15 0.42
N ALA A 55 5.81 -12.40 1.71
CA ALA A 55 4.88 -12.05 2.78
C ALA A 55 4.79 -10.52 2.98
N GLN A 56 5.88 -9.79 2.71
CA GLN A 56 5.96 -8.35 2.91
C GLN A 56 5.30 -7.54 1.80
N GLN A 57 5.31 -8.04 0.57
CA GLN A 57 4.54 -7.50 -0.55
C GLN A 57 3.04 -7.63 -0.29
N ARG A 58 2.61 -8.82 0.15
CA ARG A 58 1.22 -9.09 0.54
C ARG A 58 0.76 -8.23 1.73
N ALA A 59 1.62 -8.00 2.72
CA ALA A 59 1.29 -7.13 3.86
C ALA A 59 1.05 -5.67 3.43
N LEU A 60 1.86 -5.12 2.51
CA LEU A 60 1.65 -3.78 1.97
C LEU A 60 0.36 -3.70 1.13
N ALA A 61 0.13 -4.69 0.27
CA ALA A 61 -1.10 -4.79 -0.52
C ALA A 61 -2.34 -4.82 0.39
N ALA A 62 -2.30 -5.63 1.45
CA ALA A 62 -3.37 -5.72 2.44
C ALA A 62 -3.60 -4.38 3.16
N ALA A 63 -2.54 -3.70 3.59
CA ALA A 63 -2.66 -2.38 4.23
C ALA A 63 -3.32 -1.34 3.31
N ILE A 64 -2.95 -1.32 2.02
CA ILE A 64 -3.57 -0.42 1.02
C ILE A 64 -5.04 -0.78 0.80
N ALA A 65 -5.37 -2.06 0.65
CA ALA A 65 -6.76 -2.51 0.48
C ALA A 65 -7.63 -2.20 1.70
N THR A 66 -7.10 -2.38 2.92
CA THR A 66 -7.78 -2.01 4.17
C THR A 66 -7.98 -0.50 4.24
N PHE A 67 -6.94 0.30 3.99
CA PHE A 67 -7.04 1.76 4.00
C PHE A 67 -8.05 2.28 2.97
N ALA A 68 -8.06 1.68 1.78
CA ALA A 68 -9.02 1.95 0.72
C ALA A 68 -10.46 1.70 1.16
N THR A 69 -10.70 0.55 1.79
CA THR A 69 -12.02 0.15 2.29
C THR A 69 -12.52 1.11 3.35
N HIS A 70 -11.66 1.49 4.30
CA HIS A 70 -12.00 2.45 5.35
C HIS A 70 -12.24 3.88 4.84
N LEU A 71 -11.70 4.25 3.67
CA LEU A 71 -11.90 5.58 3.08
C LEU A 71 -13.22 5.72 2.33
N VAL A 72 -13.72 4.64 1.73
CA VAL A 72 -14.92 4.66 0.88
C VAL A 72 -16.18 4.17 1.61
N ASP A 73 -16.02 3.48 2.74
CA ASP A 73 -17.12 3.07 3.59
C ASP A 73 -17.32 4.06 4.76
N PRO A 74 -18.33 4.95 4.69
CA PRO A 74 -18.59 5.94 5.73
C PRO A 74 -19.05 5.33 7.06
N ALA A 75 -19.37 4.02 7.11
CA ALA A 75 -19.69 3.31 8.35
C ALA A 75 -18.44 2.80 9.08
N LEU A 76 -17.27 2.79 8.45
CA LEU A 76 -16.02 2.38 9.07
C LEU A 76 -15.30 3.58 9.70
N PRO A 77 -14.58 3.37 10.83
CA PRO A 77 -13.78 4.43 11.42
C PRO A 77 -12.68 4.86 10.45
N HIS A 78 -12.43 6.18 10.38
CA HIS A 78 -11.35 6.73 9.57
C HIS A 78 -10.04 6.01 9.91
N PRO A 79 -9.27 5.55 8.91
CA PRO A 79 -8.01 4.89 9.19
C PRO A 79 -7.07 5.91 9.85
N ALA A 80 -6.50 5.54 11.00
CA ALA A 80 -5.68 6.40 11.85
C ALA A 80 -4.29 6.66 11.25
#